data_AF-A0A7X7K650-F1
#
_entry.id   AF-A0A7X7K650-F1
#
_cell.length_a   1.000
_cell.length_b   1.000
_cell.length_c   1.000
_cell.angle_alpha   90.00
_cell.angle_beta   90.00
_cell.angle_gamma   90.00
#
_symmetry.space_group_name_H-M   'P 1'
#
loop_
_entity.id
_entity.type
_entity.pdbx_description
1 polymer ?
#
loop_
_entity_poly.entity_id
_entity_poly.type
_entity_poly.pdbx_seq_one_letter_code
_entity_poly.pdbx_strand_id
1 'polypeptide(L)'
;HLWQALAERYKDRPEVAGFNPVNEPSDPEGSALLAFYARLEKAVREIDPRHVLFLDGNKYSTDFSVFDRAEPLPNTVYTAHDYALPGITSATEYPGVTRGEYFDRDVVEETFLRRTEYMRRTGTPIWIGEFGPMLPNLDAEPWRLQLLRDQLEIYRKYDASWALWTYKDVGLQGLRTVDPASGYLTRIADVLAAKDRLGVDSWGGSDAGVRDILDPIDALFDREFPDYHPWPWGRRPHIAVLVRHILLAEPLAELYADRFAGLDAAQAAELGRDFSFDRTLERTSLVELLRSHIAEG
;
A
#
# COMPACT_ATOMS: atom_id res chain seq x y z
N HIS A 1 -17.95 -17.70 1.16
CA HIS A 1 -18.22 -18.22 -0.19
C HIS A 1 -17.33 -17.64 -1.29
N LEU A 2 -17.01 -16.33 -1.31
CA LEU A 2 -16.13 -15.76 -2.36
C LEU A 2 -14.83 -16.56 -2.57
N TRP A 3 -14.07 -16.79 -1.49
CA TRP A 3 -12.81 -17.53 -1.57
C TRP A 3 -12.95 -18.99 -1.98
N GLN A 4 -14.08 -19.64 -1.66
CA GLN A 4 -14.38 -20.99 -2.16
C GLN A 4 -14.63 -20.98 -3.67
N ALA A 5 -15.34 -19.97 -4.19
CA ALA A 5 -15.57 -19.84 -5.62
C ALA A 5 -14.28 -19.54 -6.40
N LEU A 6 -13.37 -18.73 -5.82
CA LEU A 6 -12.05 -18.49 -6.38
C LEU A 6 -11.19 -19.75 -6.36
N ALA A 7 -11.18 -20.49 -5.23
CA ALA A 7 -10.49 -21.77 -5.13
C ALA A 7 -11.01 -22.77 -6.16
N GLU A 8 -12.33 -22.95 -6.30
CA GLU A 8 -12.91 -23.87 -7.29
C GLU A 8 -12.53 -23.50 -8.73
N ARG A 9 -12.48 -22.20 -9.02
CA ARG A 9 -12.10 -21.69 -10.35
C ARG A 9 -10.62 -21.92 -10.67
N TYR A 10 -9.73 -21.76 -9.70
CA TYR A 10 -8.29 -21.72 -9.92
C TYR A 10 -7.53 -22.96 -9.43
N LYS A 11 -8.19 -23.91 -8.75
CA LYS A 11 -7.53 -25.09 -8.16
C LYS A 11 -6.66 -25.89 -9.11
N ASP A 12 -6.95 -25.89 -10.42
CA ASP A 12 -6.21 -26.60 -11.47
C ASP A 12 -5.35 -25.68 -12.36
N ARG A 13 -5.08 -24.45 -11.93
CA ARG A 13 -4.35 -23.43 -12.69
C ARG A 13 -2.94 -23.21 -12.13
N PRO A 14 -1.91 -23.92 -12.62
CA PRO A 14 -0.55 -23.85 -12.06
C PRO A 14 0.11 -22.47 -12.20
N GLU A 15 -0.41 -21.60 -13.05
CA GLU A 15 0.03 -20.21 -13.16
C GLU A 15 -0.42 -19.32 -11.98
N VAL A 16 -1.37 -19.78 -11.16
CA VAL A 16 -1.73 -19.11 -9.92
C VAL A 16 -0.81 -19.64 -8.83
N ALA A 17 -0.05 -18.76 -8.16
CA ALA A 17 0.85 -19.19 -7.09
C ALA A 17 0.10 -19.44 -5.76
N GLY A 18 -0.97 -18.69 -5.53
CA GLY A 18 -1.70 -18.70 -4.28
C GLY A 18 -2.79 -17.65 -4.17
N PHE A 19 -3.32 -17.51 -2.96
CA PHE A 19 -4.40 -16.59 -2.62
C PHE A 19 -3.97 -15.66 -1.48
N ASN A 20 -4.09 -14.34 -1.69
CA ASN A 20 -3.98 -13.34 -0.64
C ASN A 20 -5.39 -12.84 -0.27
N PRO A 21 -5.97 -13.32 0.85
CA PRO A 21 -7.40 -13.26 1.04
C PRO A 21 -7.94 -11.94 1.57
N VAL A 22 -7.10 -11.22 2.31
CA VAL A 22 -7.38 -9.94 2.94
C VAL A 22 -6.08 -9.15 2.92
N ASN A 23 -6.11 -8.00 2.27
CA ASN A 23 -5.03 -7.02 2.28
C ASN A 23 -5.16 -6.14 3.52
N GLU A 24 -4.05 -5.90 4.22
CA GLU A 24 -3.94 -4.88 5.27
C GLU A 24 -5.05 -4.92 6.34
N PRO A 25 -5.29 -6.06 7.01
CA PRO A 25 -6.28 -6.13 8.07
C PRO A 25 -5.94 -5.15 9.20
N SER A 26 -7.00 -4.62 9.80
CA SER A 26 -6.93 -3.61 10.86
C SER A 26 -7.89 -3.98 11.99
N ASP A 27 -7.56 -5.04 12.74
CA ASP A 27 -8.38 -5.59 13.83
C ASP A 27 -7.78 -5.25 15.20
N PRO A 28 -8.34 -4.30 15.97
CA PRO A 28 -7.77 -3.88 17.26
C PRO A 28 -7.52 -5.03 18.25
N GLU A 29 -8.38 -6.06 18.25
CA GLU A 29 -8.28 -7.20 19.17
C GLU A 29 -7.55 -8.40 18.54
N GLY A 30 -7.34 -8.40 17.22
CA GLY A 30 -6.77 -9.51 16.44
C GLY A 30 -7.61 -10.79 16.36
N SER A 31 -8.59 -10.95 17.24
CA SER A 31 -9.40 -12.16 17.35
C SER A 31 -10.27 -12.43 16.12
N ALA A 32 -10.78 -11.38 15.46
CA ALA A 32 -11.57 -11.54 14.25
C ALA A 32 -10.70 -11.97 13.07
N LEU A 33 -9.48 -11.45 12.97
CA LEU A 33 -8.51 -11.86 11.96
C LEU A 33 -8.15 -13.33 12.08
N LEU A 34 -7.80 -13.79 13.29
CA LEU A 34 -7.47 -15.20 13.55
C LEU A 34 -8.66 -16.13 13.25
N ALA A 35 -9.85 -15.78 13.73
CA ALA A 35 -11.06 -16.57 13.47
C ALA A 35 -11.39 -16.61 11.97
N PHE A 36 -11.18 -15.51 11.25
CA PHE A 36 -11.36 -15.45 9.82
C PHE A 36 -10.37 -16.36 9.09
N TYR A 37 -9.06 -16.29 9.38
CA TYR A 37 -8.05 -17.13 8.74
C TYR A 37 -8.23 -18.62 9.03
N ALA A 38 -8.56 -19.00 10.26
CA ALA A 38 -8.83 -20.40 10.59
C ALA A 38 -10.03 -20.96 9.80
N ARG A 39 -11.10 -20.16 9.64
CA ARG A 39 -12.26 -20.56 8.83
C ARG A 39 -11.94 -20.58 7.33
N LEU A 40 -11.18 -19.59 6.87
CA LEU A 40 -10.79 -19.45 5.47
C LEU A 40 -9.91 -20.62 5.03
N GLU A 41 -8.86 -20.94 5.80
CA GLU A 41 -7.93 -22.03 5.51
C GLU A 41 -8.70 -23.32 5.29
N LYS A 42 -9.54 -23.71 6.24
CA LYS A 42 -10.37 -24.92 6.13
C LYS A 42 -11.24 -24.89 4.86
N ALA A 43 -11.95 -23.79 4.63
CA ALA A 43 -12.88 -23.68 3.51
C ALA A 43 -12.19 -23.71 2.14
N VAL A 44 -10.98 -23.14 2.02
CA VAL A 44 -10.19 -23.18 0.80
C VAL A 44 -9.57 -24.57 0.63
N ARG A 45 -9.01 -25.16 1.68
CA ARG A 45 -8.32 -26.45 1.64
C ARG A 45 -9.23 -27.64 1.35
N GLU A 46 -10.51 -27.55 1.70
CA GLU A 46 -11.54 -28.52 1.29
C GLU A 46 -11.68 -28.62 -0.25
N ILE A 47 -11.33 -27.55 -0.98
CA ILE A 47 -11.45 -27.46 -2.45
C ILE A 47 -10.07 -27.56 -3.11
N ASP A 48 -9.09 -26.89 -2.52
CA ASP A 48 -7.77 -26.66 -3.07
C ASP A 48 -6.67 -26.84 -1.99
N PRO A 49 -6.11 -28.06 -1.89
CA PRO A 49 -5.07 -28.34 -0.93
C PRO A 49 -3.69 -27.83 -1.35
N ARG A 50 -3.52 -27.25 -2.56
CA ARG A 50 -2.20 -27.05 -3.18
C ARG A 50 -1.73 -25.60 -3.18
N HIS A 51 -2.60 -24.65 -3.54
CA HIS A 51 -2.20 -23.25 -3.70
C HIS A 51 -1.79 -22.62 -2.37
N VAL A 52 -0.73 -21.80 -2.37
CA VAL A 52 -0.22 -21.17 -1.14
C VAL A 52 -1.25 -20.16 -0.61
N LEU A 53 -1.43 -20.07 0.71
CA LEU A 53 -2.12 -18.93 1.31
C LEU A 53 -1.09 -17.85 1.64
N PHE A 54 -1.30 -16.64 1.14
CA PHE A 54 -0.50 -15.46 1.45
C PHE A 54 -1.28 -14.65 2.49
N LEU A 55 -0.90 -14.71 3.76
CA LEU A 55 -1.67 -14.11 4.86
C LEU A 55 -1.00 -12.85 5.41
N ASP A 56 -1.71 -11.73 5.32
CA ASP A 56 -1.27 -10.45 5.88
C ASP A 56 -1.27 -10.46 7.40
N GLY A 57 -0.29 -9.75 7.97
CA GLY A 57 -0.28 -9.36 9.37
C GLY A 57 -1.35 -8.32 9.70
N ASN A 58 -1.63 -8.16 10.99
CA ASN A 58 -2.52 -7.10 11.46
C ASN A 58 -1.84 -5.72 11.31
N LYS A 59 -2.61 -4.66 11.59
CA LYS A 59 -2.13 -3.27 11.58
C LYS A 59 -1.52 -2.93 10.22
N TYR A 60 -2.28 -3.15 9.14
CA TYR A 60 -1.84 -2.94 7.77
C TYR A 60 -0.58 -3.76 7.44
N SER A 61 -0.59 -5.04 7.81
CA SER A 61 0.50 -5.97 7.49
C SER A 61 1.86 -5.60 8.11
N THR A 62 1.85 -4.90 9.25
CA THR A 62 3.06 -4.50 9.99
C THR A 62 3.23 -5.18 11.34
N ASP A 63 2.23 -5.93 11.81
CA ASP A 63 2.22 -6.58 13.13
C ASP A 63 1.71 -8.02 13.05
N PHE A 64 2.54 -8.97 13.50
CA PHE A 64 2.26 -10.40 13.49
C PHE A 64 2.06 -10.98 14.89
N SER A 65 2.07 -10.14 15.94
CA SER A 65 1.93 -10.58 17.34
C SER A 65 0.63 -11.33 17.61
N VAL A 66 -0.42 -11.06 16.82
CA VAL A 66 -1.69 -11.81 16.88
C VAL A 66 -1.49 -13.31 16.64
N PHE A 67 -0.44 -13.72 15.92
CA PHE A 67 -0.13 -15.12 15.63
C PHE A 67 0.77 -15.79 16.68
N ASP A 68 1.25 -15.08 17.71
CA ASP A 68 2.22 -15.63 18.70
C ASP A 68 1.71 -16.86 19.46
N ARG A 69 0.39 -17.03 19.53
CA ARG A 69 -0.27 -18.16 20.23
C ARG A 69 -0.68 -19.29 19.30
N ALA A 70 -0.43 -19.17 18.01
CA ALA A 70 -0.83 -20.15 17.00
C ALA A 70 0.38 -20.64 16.22
N GLU A 71 0.40 -21.95 15.95
CA GLU A 71 1.33 -22.50 14.96
C GLU A 71 1.02 -21.90 13.57
N PRO A 72 2.04 -21.67 12.73
CA PRO A 72 1.83 -21.28 11.35
C PRO A 72 0.84 -22.21 10.65
N LEU A 73 -0.07 -21.64 9.87
CA LEU A 73 -0.98 -22.44 9.06
C LEU A 73 -0.19 -23.23 8.00
N PRO A 74 -0.62 -24.46 7.64
CA PRO A 74 0.11 -25.26 6.66
C PRO A 74 0.07 -24.60 5.27
N ASN A 75 1.15 -24.75 4.51
CA ASN A 75 1.29 -24.23 3.14
C ASN A 75 0.89 -22.74 3.03
N THR A 76 1.45 -21.94 3.94
CA THR A 76 1.16 -20.52 4.11
C THR A 76 2.45 -19.71 4.11
N VAL A 77 2.41 -18.56 3.46
CA VAL A 77 3.42 -17.50 3.50
C VAL A 77 2.78 -16.31 4.19
N TYR A 78 3.45 -15.74 5.20
CA TYR A 78 2.98 -14.53 5.84
C TYR A 78 3.57 -13.32 5.11
N THR A 79 2.70 -12.39 4.73
CA THR A 79 3.03 -11.24 3.89
C THR A 79 3.17 -10.02 4.78
N ALA A 80 4.27 -9.26 4.67
CA ALA A 80 4.47 -7.99 5.39
C ALA A 80 4.47 -6.82 4.41
N HIS A 81 3.99 -5.65 4.83
CA HIS A 81 4.11 -4.40 4.10
C HIS A 81 5.20 -3.54 4.74
N ASP A 82 6.18 -3.12 3.94
CA ASP A 82 7.40 -2.50 4.44
C ASP A 82 7.63 -1.11 3.84
N TYR A 83 6.68 -0.22 4.07
CA TYR A 83 6.86 1.19 3.76
C TYR A 83 7.75 1.88 4.81
N ALA A 84 8.90 2.38 4.36
CA ALA A 84 9.78 3.21 5.17
C ALA A 84 9.24 4.64 5.25
N LEU A 85 9.15 5.19 6.48
CA LEU A 85 8.51 6.48 6.74
C LEU A 85 9.02 7.65 5.88
N PRO A 86 10.34 7.80 5.62
CA PRO A 86 10.83 8.85 4.72
C PRO A 86 10.28 8.72 3.30
N GLY A 87 10.05 7.50 2.83
CA GLY A 87 9.55 7.23 1.47
C GLY A 87 8.08 7.60 1.27
N ILE A 88 7.27 7.59 2.33
CA ILE A 88 5.80 7.73 2.24
C ILE A 88 5.24 8.97 2.96
N THR A 89 6.11 9.91 3.31
CA THR A 89 5.73 11.17 3.95
C THR A 89 6.40 12.35 3.24
N SER A 90 6.20 13.56 3.78
CA SER A 90 6.78 14.81 3.27
C SER A 90 8.29 14.96 3.55
N ALA A 91 9.04 13.86 3.66
CA ALA A 91 10.48 13.92 3.80
C ALA A 91 11.11 14.49 2.52
N THR A 92 12.25 15.15 2.68
CA THR A 92 13.00 15.80 1.59
C THR A 92 14.40 15.22 1.39
N GLU A 93 14.80 14.28 2.25
CA GLU A 93 16.12 13.64 2.23
C GLU A 93 16.09 12.26 2.90
N TYR A 94 17.03 11.42 2.50
CA TYR A 94 17.38 10.16 3.12
C TYR A 94 18.85 9.82 2.76
N PRO A 95 19.69 9.42 3.73
CA PRO A 95 19.46 9.47 5.18
C PRO A 95 19.12 10.89 5.68
N GLY A 96 18.32 11.00 6.74
CA GLY A 96 17.88 12.31 7.25
C GLY A 96 16.74 12.25 8.27
N VAL A 97 16.24 13.41 8.69
CA VAL A 97 15.19 13.50 9.72
C VAL A 97 13.81 13.54 9.11
N THR A 98 12.94 12.60 9.49
CA THR A 98 11.53 12.56 9.12
C THR A 98 10.67 12.54 10.38
N ARG A 99 9.75 13.51 10.53
CA ARG A 99 8.85 13.62 11.69
C ARG A 99 9.56 13.60 13.06
N GLY A 100 10.78 14.15 13.12
CA GLY A 100 11.56 14.26 14.37
C GLY A 100 12.45 13.04 14.66
N GLU A 101 12.43 12.01 13.83
CA GLU A 101 13.26 10.82 13.95
C GLU A 101 14.28 10.77 12.80
N TYR A 102 15.51 10.37 13.10
CA TYR A 102 16.55 10.20 12.09
C TYR A 102 16.44 8.80 11.46
N PHE A 103 16.45 8.75 10.13
CA PHE A 103 16.41 7.53 9.35
C PHE A 103 17.66 7.41 8.50
N ASP A 104 18.35 6.30 8.66
CA ASP A 104 19.40 5.80 7.77
C ASP A 104 19.13 4.33 7.45
N ARG A 105 20.10 3.70 6.78
CA ARG A 105 20.01 2.29 6.39
C ARG A 105 19.80 1.37 7.60
N ASP A 106 20.42 1.65 8.73
CA ASP A 106 20.35 0.78 9.91
C ASP A 106 18.95 0.85 10.55
N VAL A 107 18.34 2.04 10.60
CA VAL A 107 16.95 2.21 11.07
C VAL A 107 15.93 1.54 10.14
N VAL A 108 16.16 1.61 8.81
CA VAL A 108 15.34 0.89 7.83
C VAL A 108 15.47 -0.63 8.03
N GLU A 109 16.69 -1.12 8.24
CA GLU A 109 16.97 -2.53 8.50
C GLU A 109 16.35 -3.02 9.82
N GLU A 110 16.44 -2.24 10.90
CA GLU A 110 15.79 -2.55 12.17
C GLU A 110 14.26 -2.65 12.01
N THR A 111 13.67 -1.76 11.22
CA THR A 111 12.23 -1.78 10.94
C THR A 111 11.83 -3.04 10.17
N PHE A 112 12.57 -3.41 9.13
CA PHE A 112 12.38 -4.68 8.42
C PHE A 112 12.49 -5.87 9.37
N LEU A 113 13.52 -5.88 10.22
CA LEU A 113 13.75 -6.97 11.18
C LEU A 113 12.61 -7.09 12.18
N ARG A 114 12.06 -5.98 12.67
CA ARG A 114 10.89 -5.98 13.54
C ARG A 114 9.66 -6.54 12.83
N ARG A 115 9.36 -6.06 11.62
CA ARG A 115 8.17 -6.44 10.83
C ARG A 115 8.18 -7.90 10.41
N THR A 116 9.36 -8.49 10.18
CA THR A 116 9.52 -9.86 9.70
C THR A 116 9.96 -10.85 10.80
N GLU A 117 9.93 -10.44 12.07
CA GLU A 117 10.36 -11.29 13.19
C GLU A 117 9.62 -12.62 13.22
N TYR A 118 8.29 -12.59 13.05
CA TYR A 118 7.46 -13.79 13.09
C TYR A 118 7.89 -14.81 12.03
N MET A 119 8.11 -14.37 10.79
CA MET A 119 8.53 -15.25 9.70
C MET A 119 9.90 -15.87 9.99
N ARG A 120 10.86 -15.08 10.49
CA ARG A 120 12.19 -15.59 10.84
C ARG A 120 12.15 -16.56 12.01
N ARG A 121 11.33 -16.29 13.02
CA ARG A 121 11.19 -17.16 14.21
C ARG A 121 10.54 -18.49 13.86
N THR A 122 9.53 -18.48 12.98
CA THR A 122 8.77 -19.67 12.58
C THR A 122 9.39 -20.41 11.39
N GLY A 123 10.38 -19.81 10.72
CA GLY A 123 11.02 -20.37 9.53
C GLY A 123 10.14 -20.33 8.29
N THR A 124 9.04 -19.58 8.29
CA THR A 124 8.22 -19.38 7.08
C THR A 124 8.91 -18.43 6.10
N PRO A 125 8.68 -18.53 4.78
CA PRO A 125 9.23 -17.59 3.82
C PRO A 125 8.85 -16.13 4.13
N ILE A 126 9.77 -15.20 3.88
CA ILE A 126 9.50 -13.77 3.99
C ILE A 126 9.01 -13.27 2.64
N TRP A 127 7.80 -12.73 2.60
CA TRP A 127 7.24 -12.04 1.44
C TRP A 127 6.89 -10.60 1.81
N ILE A 128 7.57 -9.64 1.20
CA ILE A 128 7.22 -8.22 1.28
C ILE A 128 6.20 -7.92 0.19
N GLY A 129 4.92 -7.87 0.56
CA GLY A 129 3.81 -7.73 -0.37
C GLY A 129 3.70 -6.34 -0.99
N GLU A 130 4.08 -5.32 -0.23
CA GLU A 130 4.09 -3.93 -0.68
C GLU A 130 5.25 -3.17 -0.03
N PHE A 131 5.94 -2.37 -0.83
CA PHE A 131 6.95 -1.41 -0.40
C PHE A 131 7.22 -0.41 -1.54
N GLY A 132 8.02 0.60 -1.25
CA GLY A 132 8.52 1.57 -2.23
C GLY A 132 8.22 3.02 -1.83
N PRO A 133 9.10 3.97 -2.21
CA PRO A 133 8.89 5.38 -1.94
C PRO A 133 7.85 5.99 -2.89
N MET A 134 7.11 7.00 -2.43
CA MET A 134 6.37 7.92 -3.30
C MET A 134 7.32 8.67 -4.23
N LEU A 135 6.87 8.98 -5.43
CA LEU A 135 7.63 9.52 -6.57
C LEU A 135 6.80 10.65 -7.21
N PRO A 136 6.80 11.85 -6.61
CA PRO A 136 5.99 12.97 -7.07
C PRO A 136 6.40 13.48 -8.47
N ASN A 137 7.59 13.11 -8.94
CA ASN A 137 8.13 13.49 -10.24
C ASN A 137 8.41 12.24 -11.08
N LEU A 138 8.43 12.41 -12.40
CA LEU A 138 8.83 11.34 -13.33
C LEU A 138 10.29 10.93 -13.10
N ASP A 139 11.16 11.93 -12.92
CA ASP A 139 12.53 11.73 -12.46
C ASP A 139 12.55 11.65 -10.94
N ALA A 140 12.81 10.45 -10.42
CA ALA A 140 12.91 10.21 -8.99
C ALA A 140 14.07 10.99 -8.36
N GLU A 141 13.82 11.59 -7.19
CA GLU A 141 14.87 12.25 -6.41
C GLU A 141 15.95 11.22 -5.99
N PRO A 142 17.26 11.58 -6.03
CA PRO A 142 18.34 10.64 -5.74
C PRO A 142 18.21 9.94 -4.37
N TRP A 143 17.73 10.65 -3.34
CA TRP A 143 17.57 10.08 -2.00
C TRP A 143 16.46 9.02 -1.94
N ARG A 144 15.40 9.14 -2.76
CA ARG A 144 14.33 8.13 -2.86
C ARG A 144 14.84 6.86 -3.52
N LEU A 145 15.68 7.02 -4.55
CA LEU A 145 16.38 5.90 -5.18
C LEU A 145 17.35 5.23 -4.20
N GLN A 146 18.06 6.00 -3.36
CA GLN A 146 18.92 5.45 -2.32
C GLN A 146 18.10 4.66 -1.28
N LEU A 147 16.98 5.20 -0.81
CA LEU A 147 16.10 4.48 0.13
C LEU A 147 15.62 3.15 -0.45
N LEU A 148 15.16 3.16 -1.70
CA LEU A 148 14.73 1.94 -2.37
C LEU A 148 15.87 0.93 -2.53
N ARG A 149 17.08 1.41 -2.90
CA ARG A 149 18.28 0.56 -2.99
C ARG A 149 18.58 -0.12 -1.66
N ASP A 150 18.58 0.64 -0.57
CA ASP A 150 18.84 0.11 0.77
C ASP A 150 17.81 -0.96 1.15
N GLN A 151 16.52 -0.72 0.92
CA GLN A 151 15.46 -1.71 1.18
C GLN A 151 15.68 -2.99 0.38
N LEU A 152 15.97 -2.89 -0.92
CA LEU A 152 16.21 -4.03 -1.78
C LEU A 152 17.47 -4.83 -1.35
N GLU A 153 18.55 -4.14 -0.97
CA GLU A 153 19.76 -4.80 -0.44
C GLU A 153 19.50 -5.50 0.89
N ILE A 154 18.68 -4.91 1.77
CA ILE A 154 18.22 -5.54 3.01
C ILE A 154 17.41 -6.80 2.69
N TYR A 155 16.46 -6.73 1.75
CA TYR A 155 15.66 -7.90 1.38
C TYR A 155 16.52 -9.04 0.84
N ARG A 156 17.49 -8.73 -0.03
CA ARG A 156 18.48 -9.70 -0.51
C ARG A 156 19.31 -10.30 0.63
N LYS A 157 19.76 -9.49 1.59
CA LYS A 157 20.55 -9.95 2.76
C LYS A 157 19.80 -11.00 3.59
N TYR A 158 18.47 -10.92 3.63
CA TYR A 158 17.62 -11.79 4.44
C TYR A 158 16.78 -12.78 3.62
N ASP A 159 17.12 -13.01 2.35
CA ASP A 159 16.38 -13.89 1.43
C ASP A 159 14.87 -13.59 1.36
N ALA A 160 14.49 -12.31 1.48
CA ALA A 160 13.12 -11.86 1.38
C ALA A 160 12.72 -11.65 -0.09
N SER A 161 11.63 -12.29 -0.49
CA SER A 161 10.98 -12.03 -1.78
C SER A 161 10.05 -10.82 -1.65
N TRP A 162 9.79 -10.12 -2.76
CA TRP A 162 9.10 -8.84 -2.71
C TRP A 162 8.24 -8.54 -3.94
N ALA A 163 7.25 -7.67 -3.75
CA ALA A 163 6.46 -7.03 -4.78
C ALA A 163 6.46 -5.51 -4.57
N LEU A 164 7.03 -4.78 -5.54
CA LEU A 164 7.09 -3.32 -5.48
C LEU A 164 5.71 -2.73 -5.76
N TRP A 165 5.28 -1.78 -4.93
CA TRP A 165 4.09 -0.99 -5.18
C TRP A 165 4.45 0.27 -5.98
N THR A 166 4.05 0.42 -7.24
CA THR A 166 3.22 -0.48 -8.06
C THR A 166 3.69 -0.48 -9.51
N TYR A 167 3.06 -1.27 -10.39
CA TYR A 167 3.47 -1.32 -11.80
C TYR A 167 3.04 -0.08 -12.60
N LYS A 168 1.76 0.31 -12.49
CA LYS A 168 1.17 1.43 -13.24
C LYS A 168 0.28 2.27 -12.35
N ASP A 169 0.34 3.59 -12.50
CA ASP A 169 -0.48 4.53 -11.73
C ASP A 169 -0.79 5.83 -12.48
N VAL A 170 -1.33 6.81 -11.73
CA VAL A 170 -1.67 8.15 -12.22
C VAL A 170 -0.76 9.24 -11.64
N GLY A 171 0.49 8.91 -11.28
CA GLY A 171 1.51 9.91 -10.95
C GLY A 171 2.05 9.91 -9.52
N LEU A 172 2.01 8.79 -8.79
CA LEU A 172 2.44 8.71 -7.39
C LEU A 172 3.59 7.74 -7.08
N GLN A 173 3.55 6.46 -7.47
CA GLN A 173 4.53 5.41 -7.12
C GLN A 173 4.86 4.41 -8.25
N GLY A 174 4.08 4.41 -9.33
CA GLY A 174 4.16 3.38 -10.37
C GLY A 174 5.52 3.30 -11.08
N LEU A 175 5.92 2.13 -11.57
CA LEU A 175 7.03 2.03 -12.52
C LEU A 175 6.76 2.81 -13.81
N ARG A 176 5.48 2.84 -14.19
CA ARG A 176 4.97 3.69 -15.25
C ARG A 176 3.80 4.52 -14.74
N THR A 177 3.64 5.72 -15.26
CA THR A 177 2.50 6.58 -15.00
C THR A 177 1.76 6.86 -16.30
N VAL A 178 0.44 7.06 -16.22
CA VAL A 178 -0.32 7.61 -17.34
C VAL A 178 0.23 8.99 -17.71
N ASP A 179 0.33 9.28 -19.01
CA ASP A 179 0.76 10.59 -19.50
C ASP A 179 -0.23 11.67 -19.02
N PRO A 180 0.23 12.72 -18.32
CA PRO A 180 -0.63 13.84 -17.91
C PRO A 180 -1.40 14.51 -19.07
N ALA A 181 -0.88 14.41 -20.30
CA ALA A 181 -1.54 14.92 -21.51
C ALA A 181 -2.58 13.94 -22.10
N SER A 182 -2.75 12.75 -21.53
CA SER A 182 -3.70 11.73 -21.99
C SER A 182 -5.16 12.17 -21.90
N GLY A 183 -6.02 11.54 -22.68
CA GLY A 183 -7.47 11.80 -22.66
C GLY A 183 -8.07 11.47 -21.29
N TYR A 184 -7.61 10.41 -20.65
CA TYR A 184 -8.07 10.03 -19.31
C TYR A 184 -7.72 11.07 -18.25
N LEU A 185 -6.44 11.47 -18.13
CA LEU A 185 -6.02 12.41 -17.07
C LEU A 185 -6.53 13.82 -17.32
N THR A 186 -6.56 14.30 -18.57
CA THR A 186 -7.14 15.62 -18.89
C THR A 186 -8.64 15.68 -18.58
N ARG A 187 -9.38 14.57 -18.74
CA ARG A 187 -10.80 14.47 -18.45
C ARG A 187 -11.14 14.59 -16.96
N ILE A 188 -10.25 14.12 -16.08
CA ILE A 188 -10.43 14.16 -14.63
C ILE A 188 -9.57 15.23 -13.94
N ALA A 189 -8.91 16.11 -14.71
CA ALA A 189 -7.93 17.05 -14.19
C ALA A 189 -8.49 17.98 -13.11
N ASP A 190 -9.75 18.38 -13.22
CA ASP A 190 -10.42 19.21 -12.22
C ASP A 190 -10.71 18.46 -10.91
N VAL A 191 -11.02 17.16 -11.01
CA VAL A 191 -11.16 16.27 -9.85
C VAL A 191 -9.80 16.10 -9.18
N LEU A 192 -8.72 15.81 -9.94
CA LEU A 192 -7.37 15.70 -9.39
C LEU A 192 -6.95 16.99 -8.69
N ALA A 193 -7.17 18.15 -9.31
CA ALA A 193 -6.89 19.43 -8.68
C ALA A 193 -7.72 19.67 -7.40
N ALA A 194 -8.95 19.19 -7.33
CA ALA A 194 -9.75 19.24 -6.12
C ALA A 194 -9.20 18.30 -5.04
N LYS A 195 -8.78 17.09 -5.41
CA LYS A 195 -8.15 16.13 -4.49
C LYS A 195 -6.88 16.71 -3.86
N ASP A 196 -6.05 17.38 -4.66
CA ASP A 196 -4.81 18.02 -4.19
C ASP A 196 -5.09 19.16 -3.21
N ARG A 197 -6.03 20.06 -3.55
CA ARG A 197 -6.41 21.19 -2.67
C ARG A 197 -6.98 20.72 -1.35
N LEU A 198 -7.81 19.66 -1.37
CA LEU A 198 -8.55 19.19 -0.21
C LEU A 198 -7.81 18.08 0.57
N GLY A 199 -6.73 17.52 0.01
CA GLY A 199 -5.94 16.47 0.64
C GLY A 199 -6.73 15.19 0.91
N VAL A 200 -7.65 14.82 0.01
CA VAL A 200 -8.61 13.73 0.26
C VAL A 200 -8.03 12.34 0.06
N ASP A 201 -6.89 12.20 -0.61
CA ASP A 201 -6.20 10.92 -0.70
C ASP A 201 -5.50 10.59 0.62
N SER A 202 -5.81 9.42 1.18
CA SER A 202 -5.14 8.92 2.39
C SER A 202 -3.66 8.61 2.14
N TRP A 203 -3.31 8.31 0.90
CA TRP A 203 -1.97 8.00 0.45
C TRP A 203 -1.45 9.08 -0.50
N GLY A 204 -0.45 9.84 -0.05
CA GLY A 204 0.17 10.92 -0.83
C GLY A 204 -0.53 12.29 -0.72
N GLY A 205 -1.68 12.39 -0.07
CA GLY A 205 -2.39 13.65 0.12
C GLY A 205 -1.81 14.55 1.23
N SER A 206 -1.88 15.88 1.03
CA SER A 206 -1.46 16.90 2.00
C SER A 206 -2.66 17.61 2.61
N ASP A 207 -2.66 17.87 3.92
CA ASP A 207 -3.73 18.62 4.59
C ASP A 207 -3.50 20.15 4.61
N ALA A 208 -2.41 20.62 3.99
CA ALA A 208 -2.01 22.03 4.01
C ALA A 208 -3.12 22.98 3.50
N GLY A 209 -3.93 22.53 2.54
CA GLY A 209 -5.01 23.33 1.96
C GLY A 209 -6.30 23.38 2.78
N VAL A 210 -6.41 22.63 3.88
CA VAL A 210 -7.64 22.50 4.69
C VAL A 210 -7.39 22.63 6.20
N ARG A 211 -6.25 23.20 6.60
CA ARG A 211 -5.92 23.37 8.03
C ARG A 211 -6.88 24.31 8.75
N ASP A 212 -7.47 25.28 8.07
CA ASP A 212 -8.52 26.14 8.61
C ASP A 212 -9.78 25.36 9.07
N ILE A 213 -10.05 24.20 8.47
CA ILE A 213 -11.14 23.29 8.85
C ILE A 213 -10.67 22.28 9.90
N LEU A 214 -9.44 21.75 9.78
CA LEU A 214 -8.92 20.71 10.66
C LEU A 214 -8.40 21.24 12.00
N ASP A 215 -7.77 22.41 12.05
CA ASP A 215 -7.21 23.00 13.27
C ASP A 215 -8.30 23.18 14.35
N PRO A 216 -9.51 23.70 14.05
CA PRO A 216 -10.57 23.80 15.05
C PRO A 216 -11.05 22.44 15.58
N ILE A 217 -11.09 21.42 14.73
CA ILE A 217 -11.46 20.05 15.12
C ILE A 217 -10.38 19.47 16.03
N ASP A 218 -9.11 19.56 15.64
CA ASP A 218 -7.97 19.11 16.45
C ASP A 218 -7.97 19.80 17.81
N ALA A 219 -8.17 21.12 17.86
CA ALA A 219 -8.22 21.91 19.09
C ALA A 219 -9.43 21.55 19.99
N LEU A 220 -10.57 21.18 19.40
CA LEU A 220 -11.72 20.68 20.15
C LEU A 220 -11.37 19.37 20.84
N PHE A 221 -10.74 18.43 20.12
CA PHE A 221 -10.33 17.16 20.72
C PHE A 221 -9.23 17.33 21.76
N ASP A 222 -8.28 18.24 21.57
CA ASP A 222 -7.26 18.54 22.58
C ASP A 222 -7.88 19.01 23.90
N ARG A 223 -8.98 19.78 23.83
CA ARG A 223 -9.66 20.30 25.01
C ARG A 223 -10.61 19.30 25.67
N GLU A 224 -11.43 18.62 24.89
CA GLU A 224 -12.54 17.80 25.41
C GLU A 224 -12.19 16.31 25.52
N PHE A 225 -11.26 15.83 24.70
CA PHE A 225 -10.94 14.40 24.56
C PHE A 225 -9.43 14.14 24.48
N PRO A 226 -8.61 14.63 25.44
CA PRO A 226 -7.16 14.51 25.38
C PRO A 226 -6.68 13.05 25.36
N ASP A 227 -7.42 12.14 26.01
CA ASP A 227 -7.08 10.71 26.12
C ASP A 227 -7.63 9.86 24.97
N TYR A 228 -8.27 10.48 23.97
CA TYR A 228 -8.83 9.75 22.83
C TYR A 228 -7.73 9.34 21.85
N HIS A 229 -7.28 8.09 21.96
CA HIS A 229 -6.23 7.49 21.11
C HIS A 229 -6.75 6.25 20.37
N PRO A 230 -7.57 6.43 19.33
CA PRO A 230 -8.11 5.30 18.57
C PRO A 230 -7.00 4.52 17.88
N TRP A 231 -7.14 3.19 17.87
CA TRP A 231 -6.25 2.29 17.16
C TRP A 231 -6.42 2.45 15.63
N PRO A 232 -5.39 2.25 14.79
CA PRO A 232 -4.00 1.92 15.12
C PRO A 232 -3.06 3.12 15.25
N TRP A 233 -3.45 4.27 14.73
CA TRP A 233 -2.54 5.40 14.50
C TRP A 233 -2.89 6.66 15.31
N GLY A 234 -3.84 6.53 16.23
CA GLY A 234 -4.25 7.61 17.11
C GLY A 234 -5.19 8.60 16.44
N ARG A 235 -5.40 9.69 17.17
CA ARG A 235 -6.47 10.63 16.91
C ARG A 235 -6.38 11.35 15.57
N ARG A 236 -5.22 11.94 15.25
CA ARG A 236 -5.07 12.78 14.06
C ARG A 236 -5.33 12.01 12.75
N PRO A 237 -4.74 10.81 12.55
CA PRO A 237 -5.10 9.97 11.41
C PRO A 237 -6.58 9.57 11.39
N HIS A 238 -7.18 9.28 12.56
CA HIS A 238 -8.61 8.96 12.62
C HIS A 238 -9.50 10.14 12.21
N ILE A 239 -9.20 11.36 12.67
CA ILE A 239 -9.90 12.57 12.23
C ILE A 239 -9.72 12.78 10.73
N ALA A 240 -8.51 12.59 10.20
CA ALA A 240 -8.25 12.69 8.76
C ALA A 240 -9.10 11.70 7.95
N VAL A 241 -9.25 10.46 8.41
CA VAL A 241 -10.14 9.47 7.77
C VAL A 241 -11.57 9.98 7.70
N LEU A 242 -12.13 10.42 8.82
CA LEU A 242 -13.53 10.86 8.88
C LEU A 242 -13.78 12.13 8.06
N VAL A 243 -12.87 13.12 8.16
CA VAL A 243 -13.07 14.43 7.55
C VAL A 243 -12.59 14.45 6.11
N ARG A 244 -11.33 14.14 5.84
CA ARG A 244 -10.76 14.28 4.48
C ARG A 244 -11.08 13.10 3.59
N HIS A 245 -10.93 11.88 4.12
CA HIS A 245 -10.97 10.66 3.30
C HIS A 245 -12.37 10.05 3.19
N ILE A 246 -13.36 10.60 3.91
CA ILE A 246 -14.78 10.23 3.81
C ILE A 246 -15.60 11.48 3.50
N LEU A 247 -15.75 12.41 4.45
CA LEU A 247 -16.68 13.54 4.30
C LEU A 247 -16.37 14.44 3.08
N LEU A 248 -15.09 14.81 2.88
CA LEU A 248 -14.67 15.62 1.73
C LEU A 248 -14.46 14.79 0.45
N ALA A 249 -14.17 13.49 0.58
CA ALA A 249 -13.92 12.60 -0.54
C ALA A 249 -15.22 12.15 -1.24
N GLU A 250 -16.31 11.94 -0.48
CA GLU A 250 -17.57 11.40 -1.01
C GLU A 250 -18.14 12.24 -2.18
N PRO A 251 -18.25 13.58 -2.09
CA PRO A 251 -18.76 14.38 -3.21
C PRO A 251 -17.82 14.35 -4.43
N LEU A 252 -16.52 14.14 -4.22
CA LEU A 252 -15.56 14.02 -5.31
C LEU A 252 -15.69 12.69 -6.05
N ALA A 253 -16.16 11.63 -5.39
CA ALA A 253 -16.46 10.36 -6.05
C ALA A 253 -17.63 10.52 -7.05
N GLU A 254 -18.67 11.27 -6.68
CA GLU A 254 -19.77 11.63 -7.58
C GLU A 254 -19.27 12.52 -8.72
N LEU A 255 -18.48 13.56 -8.41
CA LEU A 255 -17.89 14.45 -9.40
C LEU A 255 -17.03 13.70 -10.42
N TYR A 256 -16.25 12.73 -9.93
CA TYR A 256 -15.46 11.83 -10.76
C TYR A 256 -16.36 11.00 -11.69
N ALA A 257 -17.43 10.39 -11.17
CA ALA A 257 -18.38 9.63 -11.97
C ALA A 257 -19.03 10.49 -13.06
N ASP A 258 -19.39 11.73 -12.76
CA ASP A 258 -19.95 12.69 -13.73
C ASP A 258 -19.01 12.96 -14.90
N ARG A 259 -17.70 12.92 -14.69
CA ARG A 259 -16.74 13.07 -15.80
C ARG A 259 -16.91 11.95 -16.82
N PHE A 260 -17.40 10.78 -16.46
CA PHE A 260 -17.62 9.66 -17.37
C PHE A 260 -19.09 9.49 -17.80
N ALA A 261 -19.99 10.35 -17.31
CA ALA A 261 -21.40 10.29 -17.68
C ALA A 261 -21.59 10.46 -19.20
N GLY A 262 -22.46 9.61 -19.77
CA GLY A 262 -22.79 9.64 -21.20
C GLY A 262 -21.75 9.02 -22.14
N LEU A 263 -20.66 8.46 -21.62
CA LEU A 263 -19.72 7.69 -22.43
C LEU A 263 -20.30 6.35 -22.86
N ASP A 264 -20.10 5.99 -24.12
CA ASP A 264 -20.34 4.63 -24.58
C ASP A 264 -19.14 3.71 -24.30
N ALA A 265 -19.32 2.41 -24.53
CA ALA A 265 -18.29 1.41 -24.29
C ALA A 265 -17.02 1.61 -25.15
N ALA A 266 -17.16 2.14 -26.37
CA ALA A 266 -16.01 2.36 -27.25
C ALA A 266 -15.18 3.56 -26.79
N GLN A 267 -15.83 4.64 -26.35
CA GLN A 267 -15.17 5.80 -25.76
C GLN A 267 -14.50 5.45 -24.43
N ALA A 268 -15.18 4.68 -23.57
CA ALA A 268 -14.59 4.19 -22.33
C ALA A 268 -13.37 3.30 -22.59
N ALA A 269 -13.44 2.43 -23.62
CA ALA A 269 -12.31 1.60 -24.02
C ALA A 269 -11.14 2.43 -24.58
N GLU A 270 -11.38 3.50 -25.33
CA GLU A 270 -10.30 4.41 -25.78
C GLU A 270 -9.61 5.09 -24.59
N LEU A 271 -10.37 5.61 -23.62
CA LEU A 271 -9.77 6.19 -22.40
C LEU A 271 -8.99 5.14 -21.61
N GLY A 272 -9.50 3.91 -21.53
CA GLY A 272 -8.79 2.78 -20.92
C GLY A 272 -7.47 2.45 -21.62
N ARG A 273 -7.32 2.74 -22.92
CA ARG A 273 -6.05 2.55 -23.63
C ARG A 273 -4.97 3.51 -23.15
N ASP A 274 -5.29 4.63 -22.52
CA ASP A 274 -4.24 5.53 -21.97
C ASP A 274 -3.40 4.87 -20.87
N PHE A 275 -3.87 3.76 -20.31
CA PHE A 275 -3.12 2.90 -19.39
C PHE A 275 -2.30 1.81 -20.10
N SER A 276 -2.30 1.73 -21.44
CA SER A 276 -1.51 0.74 -22.17
C SER A 276 -0.01 0.99 -21.99
N PHE A 277 0.78 -0.07 -22.10
CA PHE A 277 2.23 0.01 -21.86
C PHE A 277 2.92 1.05 -22.75
N ASP A 278 2.50 1.13 -24.02
CA ASP A 278 3.02 2.05 -25.04
C ASP A 278 2.51 3.50 -24.92
N ARG A 279 1.49 3.75 -24.08
CA ARG A 279 0.94 5.10 -23.81
C ARG A 279 1.24 5.66 -22.43
N THR A 280 1.94 4.88 -21.60
CA THR A 280 2.39 5.29 -20.27
C THR A 280 3.84 5.73 -20.30
N LEU A 281 4.18 6.71 -19.48
CA LEU A 281 5.53 7.22 -19.29
C LEU A 281 6.29 6.32 -18.31
N GLU A 282 7.54 5.99 -18.64
CA GLU A 282 8.42 5.18 -17.78
C GLU A 282 9.18 6.06 -16.79
N ARG A 283 9.22 5.66 -15.52
CA ARG A 283 10.17 6.23 -14.54
C ARG A 283 11.53 5.55 -14.71
N THR A 284 12.31 6.02 -15.69
CA THR A 284 13.54 5.34 -16.15
C THR A 284 14.51 5.05 -15.03
N SER A 285 14.79 6.01 -14.13
CA SER A 285 15.74 5.83 -13.03
C SER A 285 15.33 4.73 -12.04
N LEU A 286 14.02 4.60 -11.79
CA LEU A 286 13.46 3.52 -10.98
C LEU A 286 13.59 2.17 -11.68
N VAL A 287 13.27 2.11 -12.97
CA VAL A 287 13.36 0.89 -13.78
C VAL A 287 14.81 0.41 -13.89
N GLU A 288 15.76 1.30 -14.11
CA GLU A 288 17.18 0.99 -14.16
C GLU A 288 17.72 0.46 -12.82
N LEU A 289 17.30 1.06 -11.71
CA LEU A 289 17.65 0.57 -10.37
C LEU A 289 17.16 -0.87 -10.16
N LEU A 290 15.91 -1.18 -10.48
CA LEU A 290 15.36 -2.52 -10.33
C LEU A 290 16.00 -3.54 -11.28
N ARG A 291 16.23 -3.17 -12.54
CA ARG A 291 16.94 -4.02 -13.50
C ARG A 291 18.33 -4.37 -13.00
N SER A 292 19.04 -3.39 -12.45
CA SER A 292 20.39 -3.59 -11.90
C SER A 292 20.35 -4.53 -10.69
N HIS A 293 19.41 -4.30 -9.77
CA HIS A 293 19.24 -5.15 -8.59
C HIS A 293 18.90 -6.61 -8.94
N ILE A 294 18.02 -6.82 -9.94
CA ILE A 294 17.63 -8.17 -10.39
C ILE A 294 18.78 -8.87 -11.12
N ALA A 295 19.59 -8.15 -11.90
CA ALA A 295 20.72 -8.71 -12.64
C ALA A 295 21.90 -9.14 -11.75
N GLU A 296 21.99 -8.62 -10.53
CA GLU A 296 23.01 -8.97 -9.53
C GLU A 296 22.71 -10.27 -8.76
N GLY A 297 21.45 -10.74 -8.77
CA GLY A 297 20.99 -11.94 -8.07
C GLY A 297 20.94 -13.17 -8.97
#